data_AF-A0AA96N3X7-F1
#
_entry.id   AF-A0AA96N3X7-F1
#
_cell.length_a   1.000
_cell.length_b   1.000
_cell.length_c   1.000
_cell.angle_alpha   90.00
_cell.angle_beta   90.00
_cell.angle_gamma   90.00
#
_symmetry.space_group_name_H-M   'P 1'
#
loop_
_entity.id
_entity.type
_entity.pdbx_description
1 polymer ?
#
loop_
_entity_poly.entity_id
_entity_poly.type
_entity_poly.pdbx_seq_one_letter_code
_entity_poly.pdbx_strand_id
1 'polypeptide(L)'
;MSEDKKIQKRYYLDPQWHEYIESHGNNSSIALETILKQHKEYSNNMFDLRFITNQIKLELLQEIDNGIKKNVEVEMKRIRLGTNNTDRNTQVLIELLQGFMVASNKDTITTTDLYKPDFLVEAETVVHERIANLKQKKHSKGDGKE
;
A
#
# COMPACT_ATOMS: atom_id res chain seq x y z
N MET A 1 -43.08 43.93 -6.03
CA MET A 1 -43.17 43.50 -4.61
C MET A 1 -44.15 42.33 -4.58
N SER A 2 -43.66 41.09 -4.66
CA SER A 2 -44.53 39.92 -4.55
C SER A 2 -44.66 39.56 -3.08
N GLU A 3 -45.87 39.67 -2.52
CA GLU A 3 -46.18 39.14 -1.20
C GLU A 3 -45.95 37.63 -1.18
N ASP A 4 -45.12 37.14 -0.27
CA ASP A 4 -44.94 35.72 0.01
C ASP A 4 -46.28 35.14 0.51
N LYS A 5 -47.04 34.52 -0.39
CA LYS A 5 -48.29 33.82 -0.04
C LYS A 5 -47.97 32.62 0.84
N LYS A 6 -48.21 32.75 2.16
CA LYS A 6 -48.16 31.62 3.10
C LYS A 6 -49.37 30.72 2.93
N ILE A 7 -49.15 29.41 2.82
CA ILE A 7 -50.20 28.39 2.66
C ILE A 7 -50.50 27.77 4.03
N GLN A 8 -51.75 27.81 4.47
CA GLN A 8 -52.18 27.17 5.71
C GLN A 8 -52.53 25.70 5.47
N LYS A 9 -51.98 24.80 6.30
CA LYS A 9 -52.25 23.35 6.25
C LYS A 9 -52.45 22.81 7.68
N ARG A 10 -53.29 21.77 7.84
CA ARG A 10 -53.53 21.08 9.11
C ARG A 10 -53.03 19.64 9.01
N TYR A 11 -52.33 19.18 10.04
CA TYR A 11 -51.70 17.86 10.08
C TYR A 11 -51.91 17.22 11.46
N TYR A 12 -51.91 15.89 11.49
CA TYR A 12 -51.77 15.13 12.72
C TYR A 12 -50.29 14.86 12.96
N LEU A 13 -49.84 15.05 14.21
CA LEU A 13 -48.47 14.82 14.64
C LEU A 13 -48.50 13.91 15.85
N ASP A 14 -47.52 13.02 15.95
CA ASP A 14 -47.31 12.28 17.20
C ASP A 14 -46.91 13.24 18.32
N PRO A 15 -47.26 12.94 19.59
CA PRO A 15 -46.93 13.78 20.72
C PRO A 15 -45.44 14.14 20.83
N GLN A 16 -44.56 13.18 20.51
CA GLN A 16 -43.09 13.38 20.51
C GLN A 16 -42.62 14.48 19.53
N TRP A 17 -43.23 14.57 18.35
CA TRP A 17 -42.86 15.54 17.32
C TRP A 17 -43.47 16.90 17.59
N HIS A 18 -44.66 16.90 18.20
CA HIS A 18 -45.28 18.12 18.68
C HIS A 18 -44.42 18.79 19.76
N GLU A 19 -43.97 18.03 20.77
CA GLU A 19 -43.07 18.51 21.82
C GLU A 19 -41.71 18.98 21.25
N TYR A 20 -41.16 18.24 20.28
CA TYR A 20 -39.94 18.63 19.60
C TYR A 20 -40.07 19.98 18.86
N ILE A 21 -41.18 20.21 18.16
CA ILE A 21 -41.43 21.49 17.46
C ILE A 21 -41.58 22.64 18.46
N GLU A 22 -42.28 22.42 19.57
CA GLU A 22 -42.44 23.46 20.61
C GLU A 22 -41.11 23.80 21.29
N SER A 23 -40.20 22.83 21.45
CA SER A 23 -38.86 23.08 21.99
C SER A 23 -38.01 24.03 21.13
N HIS A 24 -38.32 24.15 19.83
CA HIS A 24 -37.60 24.99 18.87
C HIS A 24 -38.19 26.40 18.70
N GLY A 25 -39.29 26.73 19.41
CA GLY A 25 -39.78 28.10 19.51
C GLY A 25 -41.24 28.25 19.94
N ASN A 26 -41.58 29.42 20.50
CA ASN A 26 -42.91 29.73 21.03
C ASN A 26 -44.05 29.75 19.99
N ASN A 27 -43.74 29.79 18.70
CA ASN A 27 -44.71 29.72 17.62
C ASN A 27 -44.38 28.54 16.71
N SER A 28 -45.30 27.56 16.65
CA SER A 28 -45.10 26.33 15.89
C SER A 28 -44.81 26.59 14.40
N SER A 29 -45.32 27.67 13.82
CA SER A 29 -45.05 28.02 12.42
C SER A 29 -43.61 28.50 12.21
N ILE A 30 -43.05 29.27 13.15
CA ILE A 30 -41.66 29.76 13.08
C ILE A 30 -40.69 28.61 13.38
N ALA A 31 -41.00 27.78 14.39
CA ALA A 31 -40.21 26.61 14.73
C ALA A 31 -40.13 25.62 13.56
N LEU A 32 -41.25 25.34 12.90
CA LEU A 32 -41.29 24.51 11.69
C LEU A 32 -40.47 25.11 10.54
N GLU A 33 -40.58 26.42 10.31
CA GLU A 33 -39.80 27.09 9.26
C GLU A 33 -38.28 26.98 9.53
N THR A 34 -37.85 27.15 10.78
CA THR A 34 -36.46 26.98 11.20
C THR A 34 -36.00 25.53 11.01
N ILE A 35 -36.77 24.55 11.46
CA ILE A 35 -36.45 23.12 11.30
C ILE A 35 -36.33 22.75 9.82
N LEU A 36 -37.24 23.25 8.96
CA LEU A 36 -37.20 22.97 7.52
C LEU A 36 -35.97 23.62 6.85
N LYS A 37 -35.60 24.84 7.24
CA LYS A 37 -34.37 25.49 6.76
C LYS A 37 -33.13 24.69 7.17
N GLN A 38 -33.04 24.31 8.45
CA GLN A 38 -31.94 23.50 8.98
C GLN A 38 -31.88 22.12 8.30
N HIS A 39 -33.01 21.45 8.09
CA HIS A 39 -33.06 20.17 7.41
C HIS A 39 -32.57 20.28 5.96
N LYS A 40 -32.97 21.35 5.25
CA LYS A 40 -32.51 21.63 3.88
C LYS A 40 -30.99 21.88 3.85
N GLU A 41 -30.46 22.68 4.77
CA GLU A 41 -29.03 22.93 4.90
C GLU A 41 -28.25 21.65 5.25
N TYR A 42 -28.74 20.88 6.22
CA TYR A 42 -28.14 19.60 6.60
C TYR A 42 -28.14 18.60 5.44
N SER A 43 -29.24 18.49 4.71
CA SER A 43 -29.33 17.61 3.54
C SER A 43 -28.33 18.00 2.45
N ASN A 44 -28.16 19.29 2.18
CA ASN A 44 -27.19 19.80 1.22
C ASN A 44 -25.75 19.52 1.69
N ASN A 45 -25.43 19.86 2.94
CA ASN A 45 -24.11 19.61 3.53
C ASN A 45 -23.77 18.11 3.54
N MET A 46 -24.75 17.25 3.82
CA MET A 46 -24.56 15.79 3.80
C MET A 46 -24.29 15.27 2.39
N PHE A 47 -24.94 15.83 1.37
CA PHE A 47 -24.65 15.53 -0.02
C PHE A 47 -23.23 15.94 -0.39
N ASP A 48 -22.81 17.16 -0.04
CA ASP A 48 -21.47 17.69 -0.31
C ASP A 48 -20.38 16.87 0.42
N LEU A 49 -20.60 16.53 1.69
CA LEU A 49 -19.68 15.69 2.45
C LEU A 49 -19.52 14.30 1.84
N ARG A 50 -20.61 13.67 1.41
CA ARG A 50 -20.56 12.37 0.72
C ARG A 50 -19.82 12.47 -0.60
N PHE A 51 -20.07 13.54 -1.36
CA PHE A 51 -19.37 13.79 -2.61
C PHE A 51 -17.87 13.94 -2.38
N ILE A 52 -17.45 14.83 -1.47
CA ILE A 52 -16.05 15.06 -1.11
C ILE A 52 -15.39 13.77 -0.60
N THR A 53 -16.05 13.04 0.29
CA THR A 53 -15.53 11.78 0.85
C THR A 53 -15.30 10.75 -0.25
N ASN A 54 -16.21 10.64 -1.22
CA ASN A 54 -16.06 9.72 -2.35
C ASN A 54 -14.92 10.14 -3.28
N GLN A 55 -14.76 11.44 -3.55
CA GLN A 55 -13.64 11.94 -4.36
C GLN A 55 -12.30 11.66 -3.68
N ILE A 56 -12.15 12.02 -2.40
CA ILE A 56 -10.93 11.76 -1.62
C ILE A 56 -10.62 10.26 -1.58
N LYS A 57 -11.62 9.41 -1.38
CA LYS A 57 -11.43 7.95 -1.38
C LYS A 57 -10.86 7.46 -2.71
N LEU A 58 -11.38 7.96 -3.84
CA LEU A 58 -10.90 7.58 -5.17
C LEU A 58 -9.47 8.07 -5.41
N GLU A 59 -9.17 9.32 -5.06
CA GLU A 59 -7.83 9.89 -5.19
C GLU A 59 -6.81 9.13 -4.35
N LEU A 60 -7.12 8.85 -3.08
CA LEU A 60 -6.25 8.07 -2.20
C LEU A 60 -6.00 6.65 -2.73
N LEU A 61 -7.04 5.97 -3.24
CA LEU A 61 -6.86 4.65 -3.84
C LEU A 61 -5.94 4.70 -5.06
N GLN A 62 -6.08 5.72 -5.91
CA GLN A 62 -5.20 5.92 -7.07
C GLN A 62 -3.77 6.25 -6.66
N GLU A 63 -3.58 7.10 -5.65
CA GLU A 63 -2.25 7.46 -5.17
C GLU A 63 -1.54 6.26 -4.54
N ILE A 64 -2.26 5.47 -3.74
CA ILE A 64 -1.76 4.22 -3.16
C ILE A 64 -1.39 3.22 -4.28
N ASP A 65 -2.27 3.01 -5.26
CA ASP A 65 -2.01 2.08 -6.37
C ASP A 65 -0.78 2.52 -7.18
N ASN A 66 -0.69 3.81 -7.52
CA ASN A 66 0.45 4.37 -8.25
C ASN A 66 1.75 4.29 -7.43
N GLY A 67 1.68 4.59 -6.14
CA GLY A 67 2.82 4.52 -5.23
C GLY A 67 3.35 3.10 -5.07
N ILE A 68 2.45 2.13 -4.84
CA ILE A 68 2.79 0.71 -4.77
C ILE A 68 3.39 0.24 -6.10
N LYS A 69 2.70 0.50 -7.21
CA LYS A 69 3.14 0.07 -8.54
C LYS A 69 4.53 0.60 -8.86
N LYS A 70 4.78 1.90 -8.67
CA LYS A 70 6.09 2.51 -8.94
C LYS A 70 7.19 1.91 -8.07
N ASN A 71 6.95 1.74 -6.78
CA ASN A 71 7.95 1.17 -5.87
C ASN A 71 8.25 -0.29 -6.21
N VAL A 72 7.20 -1.09 -6.44
CA VAL A 72 7.33 -2.51 -6.81
C VAL A 72 8.05 -2.65 -8.15
N GLU A 73 7.69 -1.85 -9.16
CA GLU A 73 8.35 -1.89 -10.48
C GLU A 73 9.84 -1.58 -10.38
N VAL A 74 10.23 -0.60 -9.58
CA VAL A 74 11.64 -0.24 -9.35
C VAL A 74 12.40 -1.39 -8.68
N GLU A 75 11.85 -1.99 -7.62
CA GLU A 75 12.48 -3.14 -6.97
C GLU A 75 12.56 -4.36 -7.88
N MET A 76 11.50 -4.67 -8.62
CA MET A 76 11.48 -5.77 -9.58
C MET A 76 12.51 -5.56 -10.70
N LYS A 77 12.71 -4.31 -11.14
CA LYS A 77 13.77 -3.96 -12.09
C LYS A 77 15.16 -4.21 -11.50
N ARG A 78 15.41 -3.80 -10.24
CA ARG A 78 16.67 -4.08 -9.54
C ARG A 78 16.94 -5.58 -9.41
N ILE A 79 15.95 -6.35 -8.98
CA ILE A 79 16.05 -7.81 -8.84
C ILE A 79 16.41 -8.42 -10.19
N ARG A 80 15.68 -8.10 -11.26
CA ARG A 80 15.93 -8.61 -12.60
C ARG A 80 17.33 -8.28 -13.11
N LEU A 81 17.83 -7.05 -12.89
CA LEU A 81 19.20 -6.69 -13.26
C LEU A 81 20.24 -7.50 -12.47
N GLY A 82 20.04 -7.68 -11.17
CA GLY A 82 20.91 -8.50 -10.32
C GLY A 82 20.93 -9.97 -10.74
N THR A 83 19.75 -10.54 -11.02
CA THR A 83 19.61 -11.91 -11.50
C THR A 83 20.28 -12.10 -12.85
N ASN A 84 20.03 -11.22 -13.82
CA ASN A 84 20.64 -11.31 -15.15
C ASN A 84 22.17 -11.24 -15.09
N ASN A 85 22.72 -10.39 -14.22
CA ASN A 85 24.16 -10.29 -14.04
C ASN A 85 24.74 -11.55 -13.39
N THR A 86 24.03 -12.12 -12.41
CA THR A 86 24.43 -13.38 -11.75
C THR A 86 24.39 -14.55 -12.74
N ASP A 87 23.35 -14.62 -13.56
CA ASP A 87 23.17 -15.64 -14.61
C ASP A 87 24.31 -15.56 -15.63
N ARG A 88 24.58 -14.36 -16.17
CA ARG A 88 25.71 -14.12 -17.08
C ARG A 88 27.05 -14.54 -16.46
N ASN A 89 27.32 -14.14 -15.22
CA ASN A 89 28.57 -14.50 -14.55
C ASN A 89 28.66 -16.01 -14.32
N THR A 90 27.55 -16.68 -14.00
CA THR A 90 27.50 -18.13 -13.84
C THR A 90 27.80 -18.84 -15.15
N GLN A 91 27.23 -18.36 -16.27
CA GLN A 91 27.52 -18.89 -17.59
C GLN A 91 29.01 -18.76 -17.94
N VAL A 92 29.61 -17.58 -17.71
CA VAL A 92 31.05 -17.37 -17.91
C VAL A 92 31.88 -18.34 -17.06
N LEU A 93 31.52 -18.55 -15.79
CA LEU A 93 32.22 -19.51 -14.92
C LEU A 93 32.10 -20.96 -15.43
N ILE A 94 30.93 -21.36 -15.94
CA ILE A 94 30.73 -22.68 -16.54
C ILE A 94 31.61 -22.84 -17.79
N GLU A 95 31.64 -21.84 -18.67
CA GLU A 95 32.48 -21.87 -19.88
C GLU A 95 33.98 -21.92 -19.53
N LEU A 96 34.42 -21.17 -18.51
CA LEU A 96 35.79 -21.22 -18.02
C LEU A 96 36.14 -22.59 -17.43
N LEU A 97 35.25 -23.21 -16.66
CA LEU A 97 35.43 -24.55 -16.10
C LEU A 97 35.53 -25.60 -17.21
N GLN A 98 34.66 -25.51 -18.21
CA GLN A 98 34.71 -26.38 -19.39
C GLN A 98 36.05 -26.23 -20.14
N GLY A 99 36.50 -24.99 -20.38
CA GLY A 99 37.79 -24.72 -21.00
C GLY A 99 38.97 -25.30 -20.21
N PHE A 100 38.93 -25.17 -18.88
CA PHE A 100 39.93 -25.76 -17.98
C PHE A 100 39.95 -27.30 -18.03
N MET A 101 38.78 -27.93 -18.05
CA MET A 101 38.66 -29.39 -18.17
C MET A 101 39.25 -29.91 -19.46
N VAL A 102 38.92 -29.26 -20.59
CA VAL A 102 39.48 -29.60 -21.92
C VAL A 102 41.01 -29.43 -21.92
N ALA A 103 41.51 -28.31 -21.39
CA ALA A 103 42.95 -28.06 -21.29
C ALA A 103 43.69 -29.08 -20.39
N SER A 104 42.99 -29.61 -19.37
CA SER A 104 43.54 -30.58 -18.42
C SER A 104 43.29 -32.04 -18.83
N ASN A 105 42.70 -32.28 -20.01
CA ASN A 105 42.31 -33.60 -20.52
C ASN A 105 41.45 -34.40 -19.52
N LYS A 106 40.47 -33.71 -18.90
CA LYS A 106 39.53 -34.29 -17.94
C LYS A 106 38.14 -34.36 -18.55
N ASP A 107 37.59 -35.57 -18.61
CA ASP A 107 36.24 -35.80 -19.13
C ASP A 107 35.15 -35.76 -18.05
N THR A 108 35.53 -35.79 -16.77
CA THR A 108 34.61 -35.85 -15.63
C THR A 108 35.09 -35.01 -14.45
N ILE A 109 34.13 -34.56 -13.64
CA ILE A 109 34.38 -33.84 -12.38
C ILE A 109 34.13 -34.80 -11.23
N THR A 110 35.09 -34.96 -10.32
CA THR A 110 34.91 -35.72 -9.08
C THR A 110 33.93 -35.00 -8.17
N THR A 111 32.90 -35.71 -7.68
CA THR A 111 31.91 -35.13 -6.78
C THR A 111 32.51 -34.87 -5.40
N THR A 112 31.99 -33.87 -4.70
CA THR A 112 32.44 -33.51 -3.35
C THR A 112 32.15 -34.60 -2.31
N ASP A 113 31.22 -35.51 -2.59
CA ASP A 113 30.94 -36.68 -1.76
C ASP A 113 32.10 -37.69 -1.78
N LEU A 114 32.83 -37.78 -2.90
CA LEU A 114 33.98 -38.66 -3.04
C LEU A 114 35.25 -38.00 -2.52
N TYR A 115 35.43 -36.73 -2.83
CA TYR A 115 36.58 -35.95 -2.38
C TYR A 115 36.24 -34.47 -2.34
N LYS A 116 36.22 -33.91 -1.13
CA LYS A 116 36.06 -32.47 -0.91
C LYS A 116 37.43 -31.86 -0.59
N PRO A 117 37.99 -31.02 -1.47
CA PRO A 117 39.28 -30.39 -1.22
C PRO A 117 39.22 -29.37 -0.07
N ASP A 118 40.30 -29.24 0.70
CA ASP A 118 40.38 -28.31 1.83
C ASP A 118 40.10 -26.85 1.42
N PHE A 119 40.60 -26.43 0.25
CA PHE A 119 40.35 -25.08 -0.26
C PHE A 119 38.86 -24.80 -0.50
N LEU A 120 38.06 -25.82 -0.83
CA LEU A 120 36.62 -25.67 -1.05
C LEU A 120 35.89 -25.51 0.29
N VAL A 121 36.34 -26.22 1.34
CA VAL A 121 35.83 -26.06 2.71
C VAL A 121 36.10 -24.63 3.22
N GLU A 122 37.30 -24.11 3.00
CA GLU A 122 37.66 -22.74 3.36
C GLU A 122 36.81 -21.72 2.60
N ALA A 123 36.68 -21.87 1.28
CA ALA A 123 35.87 -20.98 0.45
C ALA A 123 34.40 -20.96 0.89
N GLU A 124 33.81 -22.13 1.18
CA GLU A 124 32.45 -22.22 1.71
C GLU A 124 32.31 -21.51 3.05
N THR A 125 33.27 -21.67 3.96
CA THR A 125 33.25 -21.03 5.28
C THR A 125 33.25 -19.50 5.13
N VAL A 126 34.16 -18.96 4.31
CA VAL A 126 34.22 -17.51 4.03
C VAL A 126 32.94 -16.99 3.38
N VAL A 127 32.32 -17.77 2.47
CA VAL A 127 31.03 -17.40 1.87
C VAL A 127 29.92 -17.38 2.93
N HIS A 128 29.83 -18.39 3.79
CA HIS A 128 28.84 -18.46 4.86
C HIS A 128 28.97 -17.28 5.83
N GLU A 129 30.19 -16.98 6.29
CA GLU A 129 30.46 -15.86 7.18
C GLU A 129 30.08 -14.53 6.54
N ARG A 130 30.43 -14.32 5.27
CA ARG A 130 30.06 -13.13 4.53
C ARG A 130 28.54 -12.97 4.41
N ILE A 131 27.81 -14.05 4.13
CA ILE A 131 26.34 -14.03 4.09
C ILE A 131 25.77 -13.69 5.48
N ALA A 132 26.29 -14.31 6.54
CA ALA A 132 25.86 -14.03 7.92
C ALA A 132 26.11 -12.56 8.30
N ASN A 133 27.29 -12.03 7.99
CA ASN A 133 27.67 -10.64 8.24
C ASN A 133 26.79 -9.65 7.46
N LEU A 134 26.44 -9.96 6.21
CA LEU A 134 25.53 -9.12 5.41
C LEU A 134 24.12 -9.12 5.99
N LYS A 135 23.62 -10.28 6.48
CA LYS A 135 22.33 -10.36 7.19
C LYS A 135 22.37 -9.51 8.48
N GLN A 136 23.40 -9.67 9.30
CA GLN A 136 23.56 -8.89 10.54
C GLN A 136 23.61 -7.38 10.28
N LYS A 137 24.39 -6.92 9.30
CA LYS A 137 24.44 -5.50 8.92
C LYS A 137 23.10 -4.95 8.41
N LYS A 138 22.25 -5.80 7.83
CA LYS A 138 20.90 -5.42 7.41
C LYS A 138 19.97 -5.30 8.62
N HIS A 139 20.05 -6.22 9.57
CA HIS A 139 19.28 -6.18 10.82
C HIS A 139 19.71 -5.00 11.72
N SER A 140 21.01 -4.80 11.93
CA SER A 140 21.54 -3.71 12.76
C SER A 140 21.25 -2.30 12.21
N LYS A 141 20.98 -2.18 10.91
CA LYS A 141 20.54 -0.90 10.28
C LYS A 141 19.03 -0.68 10.34
N GLY A 142 18.25 -1.73 10.64
CA GLY A 142 16.79 -1.66 10.83
C GLY A 142 16.40 -1.16 12.22
N ASP A 143 17.15 -1.56 13.25
CA ASP A 143 16.84 -1.27 14.66
C ASP A 143 17.31 0.12 15.15
N GLY A 144 17.90 0.93 14.28
CA GLY A 144 18.38 2.30 14.59
C GLY A 144 17.42 3.42 14.20
N LYS A 145 16.16 3.08 13.89
CA LYS A 145 15.07 4.04 13.60
C LYS A 145 13.91 3.80 14.55
N GLU A 146 14.12 4.09 15.82
CA GLU A 146 13.07 4.41 16.79
C GLU A 146 13.32 5.81 17.35
#